data_AF-A0A401WX11-F1
#
_entry.id   AF-A0A401WX11-F1
#
_cell.length_a   1.000
_cell.length_b   1.000
_cell.length_c   1.000
_cell.angle_alpha   90.00
_cell.angle_beta   90.00
_cell.angle_gamma   90.00
#
_symmetry.space_group_name_H-M   'P 1'
#
loop_
_entity.id
_entity.type
_entity.pdbx_description
1 polymer ?
#
loop_
_entity_poly.entity_id
_entity_poly.type
_entity_poly.pdbx_seq_one_letter_code
_entity_poly.pdbx_strand_id
1 'polypeptide(L)'
;MKQIASALLAASLLVSPVFAQTPDKPAATEKAAPAQPYSIASFMGKWAVTMVMEPITIMGNRAVGPAARLLVVVPDNISKVVKQNHFALARKSNEVWEGQQEDVTATLTRLSENTAQLVLLKKDGHKMEVPLYRDDGE
;
A
#
# COMPACT_ATOMS: atom_id res chain seq x y z
N MET A 1 48.27 54.97 -23.58
CA MET A 1 48.68 54.49 -24.92
C MET A 1 48.45 52.99 -24.95
N LYS A 2 47.39 52.51 -25.61
CA LYS A 2 47.35 51.96 -26.98
C LYS A 2 48.01 50.56 -27.10
N GLN A 3 47.13 49.56 -27.23
CA GLN A 3 47.23 48.27 -27.97
C GLN A 3 48.41 47.34 -27.62
N ILE A 4 48.28 46.01 -27.70
CA ILE A 4 48.34 45.17 -28.92
C ILE A 4 47.76 43.79 -28.50
N ALA A 5 46.64 43.35 -29.06
CA ALA A 5 46.48 42.43 -30.20
C ALA A 5 47.08 41.01 -30.00
N SER A 6 46.18 40.04 -30.12
CA SER A 6 46.37 38.58 -30.12
C SER A 6 47.33 38.08 -31.19
N ALA A 7 47.98 36.93 -30.97
CA ALA A 7 47.80 35.71 -31.79
C ALA A 7 48.83 34.59 -31.51
N LEU A 8 48.29 33.37 -31.51
CA LEU A 8 48.81 32.12 -32.09
C LEU A 8 49.95 31.31 -31.41
N LEU A 9 49.49 30.25 -30.75
CA LEU A 9 49.93 28.84 -30.78
C LEU A 9 51.24 28.50 -31.53
N ALA A 10 52.14 27.79 -30.84
CA ALA A 10 52.65 26.49 -31.29
C ALA A 10 53.45 25.82 -30.16
N ALA A 11 52.96 24.70 -29.64
CA ALA A 11 53.82 23.72 -28.95
C ALA A 11 53.17 22.33 -29.00
N SER A 12 53.69 21.54 -29.93
CA SER A 12 54.19 20.17 -29.68
C SER A 12 53.21 19.12 -29.15
N LEU A 13 52.80 18.25 -30.07
CA LEU A 13 52.47 16.85 -29.80
C LEU A 13 53.68 16.14 -29.17
N LEU A 14 53.46 15.36 -28.11
CA LEU A 14 53.73 13.91 -28.07
C LEU A 14 53.41 13.30 -26.68
N VAL A 15 52.56 12.27 -26.72
CA VAL A 15 52.52 11.04 -25.90
C VAL A 15 52.15 11.12 -24.42
N SER A 16 50.99 10.55 -24.10
CA SER A 16 50.81 9.48 -23.09
C SER A 16 49.41 8.85 -23.23
N PRO A 17 49.24 7.51 -23.10
CA PRO A 17 47.93 6.92 -22.95
C PRO A 17 47.48 7.14 -21.50
N VAL A 18 46.68 8.19 -21.29
CA VAL A 18 45.89 8.34 -20.08
C VAL A 18 44.76 7.33 -20.14
N PHE A 19 44.69 6.48 -19.12
CA PHE A 19 43.51 5.68 -18.81
C PHE A 19 42.27 6.56 -18.88
N ALA A 20 41.33 6.20 -19.76
CA ALA A 20 40.11 6.93 -19.94
C ALA A 20 39.33 7.02 -18.61
N GLN A 21 38.92 8.26 -18.32
CA GLN A 21 37.91 8.67 -17.36
C GLN A 21 36.57 7.95 -17.69
N THR A 22 35.59 7.78 -16.80
CA THR A 22 34.94 8.80 -15.96
C THR A 22 33.98 8.08 -14.98
N PRO A 23 33.57 8.72 -13.88
CA PRO A 23 32.67 8.15 -12.87
C PRO A 23 31.22 8.29 -13.34
N ASP A 24 30.61 7.18 -13.75
CA ASP A 24 29.19 7.14 -14.03
C ASP A 24 28.39 6.95 -12.74
N LYS A 25 27.77 8.07 -12.32
CA LYS A 25 26.34 8.21 -11.96
C LYS A 25 25.80 7.33 -10.82
N PRO A 26 25.13 7.91 -9.81
CA PRO A 26 24.44 7.14 -8.77
C PRO A 26 23.50 6.14 -9.43
N ALA A 27 23.65 4.86 -9.07
CA ALA A 27 22.72 3.81 -9.45
C ALA A 27 21.31 4.30 -9.13
N ALA A 28 20.52 4.47 -10.19
CA ALA A 28 19.11 4.77 -10.07
C ALA A 28 18.51 3.74 -9.11
N THR A 29 17.88 4.23 -8.04
CA THR A 29 17.04 3.43 -7.17
C THR A 29 16.09 2.69 -8.09
N GLU A 30 16.24 1.36 -8.15
CA GLU A 30 15.34 0.50 -8.88
C GLU A 30 13.93 0.80 -8.36
N LYS A 31 13.17 1.55 -9.16
CA LYS A 31 11.77 1.85 -8.87
C LYS A 31 11.10 0.49 -8.82
N ALA A 32 10.78 0.05 -7.61
CA ALA A 32 10.03 -1.16 -7.37
C ALA A 32 8.90 -1.24 -8.41
N ALA A 33 8.82 -2.37 -9.11
CA ALA A 33 7.75 -2.62 -10.07
C ALA A 33 6.40 -2.24 -9.42
N PRO A 34 5.46 -1.62 -10.16
CA PRO A 34 4.16 -1.30 -9.61
C PRO A 34 3.58 -2.58 -8.99
N ALA A 35 3.35 -2.55 -7.68
CA ALA A 35 2.73 -3.65 -6.97
C ALA A 35 1.45 -4.02 -7.73
N GLN A 36 1.39 -5.26 -8.23
CA GLN A 36 0.20 -5.74 -8.91
C GLN A 36 -1.00 -5.52 -7.96
N PRO A 37 -2.11 -4.95 -8.44
CA PRO A 37 -3.24 -4.66 -7.58
C PRO A 37 -3.71 -5.94 -6.89
N TYR A 38 -3.82 -5.93 -5.56
CA TYR A 38 -4.42 -7.05 -4.83
C TYR A 38 -5.79 -7.37 -5.44
N SER A 39 -6.04 -8.65 -5.73
CA SER A 39 -7.34 -9.09 -6.21
C SER A 39 -8.37 -9.04 -5.08
N ILE A 40 -9.66 -9.12 -5.36
CA ILE A 40 -10.67 -9.28 -4.29
C ILE A 40 -10.41 -10.56 -3.49
N ALA A 41 -10.08 -11.64 -4.19
CA ALA A 41 -9.81 -12.94 -3.59
C ALA A 41 -8.66 -12.89 -2.57
N SER A 42 -7.66 -12.01 -2.75
CA SER A 42 -6.59 -11.89 -1.77
C SER A 42 -7.04 -11.27 -0.45
N PHE A 43 -8.20 -10.63 -0.36
CA PHE A 43 -8.76 -10.16 0.91
C PHE A 43 -9.71 -11.17 1.57
N MET A 44 -10.28 -12.08 0.78
CA MET A 44 -11.28 -13.03 1.26
C MET A 44 -10.66 -14.10 2.16
N GLY A 45 -11.44 -14.62 3.10
CA GLY A 45 -11.00 -15.64 4.05
C GLY A 45 -11.23 -15.22 5.50
N LYS A 46 -10.55 -15.90 6.40
CA LYS A 46 -10.60 -15.62 7.84
C LYS A 46 -9.35 -14.85 8.25
N TRP A 47 -9.56 -13.89 9.14
CA TRP A 47 -8.53 -12.97 9.59
C TRP A 47 -8.50 -12.92 11.12
N ALA A 48 -7.46 -13.49 11.72
CA ALA A 48 -7.24 -13.42 13.15
C ALA A 48 -6.87 -12.01 13.58
N VAL A 49 -7.48 -11.54 14.66
CA VAL A 49 -7.13 -10.26 15.31
C VAL A 49 -6.02 -10.48 16.34
N THR A 50 -6.20 -11.53 17.15
CA THR A 50 -5.26 -12.08 18.12
C THR A 50 -5.57 -13.57 18.29
N MET A 51 -4.65 -14.36 18.87
CA MET A 51 -4.81 -15.82 19.05
C MET A 51 -6.02 -16.25 19.92
N VAL A 52 -6.68 -15.30 20.60
CA VAL A 52 -7.74 -15.58 21.58
C VAL A 52 -9.11 -15.09 21.15
N MET A 53 -9.21 -14.53 19.95
CA MET A 53 -10.44 -13.95 19.42
C MET A 53 -10.96 -14.74 18.23
N GLU A 54 -12.27 -14.77 18.07
CA GLU A 54 -12.88 -15.24 16.83
C GLU A 54 -12.38 -14.39 15.65
N PRO A 55 -12.12 -15.01 14.48
CA PRO A 55 -11.61 -14.30 13.32
C PRO A 55 -12.68 -13.41 12.68
N ILE A 56 -12.22 -12.34 12.03
CA ILE A 56 -13.03 -11.57 11.09
C ILE A 56 -13.16 -12.37 9.80
N THR A 57 -14.37 -12.47 9.26
CA THR A 57 -14.60 -13.12 7.97
C THR A 57 -14.77 -12.07 6.88
N ILE A 58 -14.04 -12.23 5.77
CA ILE A 58 -14.12 -11.34 4.61
C ILE A 58 -14.55 -12.14 3.39
N MET A 59 -15.57 -11.66 2.70
CA MET A 59 -16.13 -12.27 1.49
C MET A 59 -16.19 -11.26 0.35
N GLY A 60 -16.15 -11.73 -0.90
CA GLY A 60 -16.49 -10.91 -2.06
C GLY A 60 -17.99 -11.00 -2.36
N ASN A 61 -18.62 -9.90 -2.75
CA ASN A 61 -19.94 -9.99 -3.38
C ASN A 61 -19.83 -10.62 -4.79
N ARG A 62 -20.98 -10.87 -5.44
CA ARG A 62 -21.02 -11.45 -6.79
C ARG A 62 -20.74 -10.44 -7.91
N ALA A 63 -20.60 -9.15 -7.59
CA ALA A 63 -20.39 -8.11 -8.58
C ALA A 63 -18.92 -8.03 -8.99
N VAL A 64 -18.69 -7.59 -10.22
CA VAL A 64 -17.34 -7.36 -10.78
C VAL A 64 -17.14 -5.88 -11.09
N GLY A 65 -15.88 -5.47 -11.23
CA GLY A 65 -15.53 -4.10 -11.56
C GLY A 65 -15.89 -3.10 -10.43
N PRO A 66 -16.32 -1.87 -10.76
CA PRO A 66 -16.56 -0.81 -9.77
C PRO A 66 -17.64 -1.12 -8.73
N ALA A 67 -18.56 -2.05 -9.04
CA ALA A 67 -19.63 -2.48 -8.15
C ALA A 67 -19.19 -3.60 -7.18
N ALA A 68 -17.97 -4.13 -7.33
CA ALA A 68 -17.46 -5.15 -6.44
C ALA A 68 -17.31 -4.62 -5.01
N ARG A 69 -17.63 -5.47 -4.02
CA ARG A 69 -17.58 -5.14 -2.59
C ARG A 69 -16.90 -6.25 -1.81
N LEU A 70 -16.14 -5.85 -0.79
CA LEU A 70 -15.78 -6.74 0.31
C LEU A 70 -16.89 -6.69 1.36
N LEU A 71 -17.39 -7.84 1.75
CA LEU A 71 -18.33 -8.00 2.86
C LEU A 71 -17.52 -8.46 4.06
N VAL A 72 -17.41 -7.60 5.08
CA VAL A 72 -16.64 -7.86 6.30
C VAL A 72 -17.61 -8.16 7.41
N VAL A 73 -17.45 -9.31 8.07
CA VAL A 73 -18.22 -9.72 9.25
C VAL A 73 -17.27 -9.72 10.45
N VAL A 74 -17.60 -8.91 11.45
CA VAL A 74 -16.79 -8.78 12.67
C VAL A 74 -17.39 -9.64 13.80
N PRO A 75 -16.55 -10.24 14.66
CA PRO A 75 -16.99 -11.06 15.78
C PRO A 75 -17.70 -10.24 16.86
N ASP A 76 -18.42 -10.93 17.74
CA ASP A 76 -19.28 -10.35 18.76
C ASP A 76 -18.59 -9.36 19.70
N ASN A 77 -17.33 -9.61 20.02
CA ASN A 77 -16.57 -8.76 20.93
C ASN A 77 -16.26 -7.39 20.29
N ILE A 78 -16.11 -7.32 18.96
CA ILE A 78 -15.97 -6.06 18.23
C ILE A 78 -17.35 -5.43 18.01
N SER A 79 -18.33 -6.22 17.57
CA SER A 79 -19.68 -5.73 17.26
C SER A 79 -20.37 -5.10 18.48
N LYS A 80 -20.11 -5.60 19.71
CA LYS A 80 -20.62 -5.01 20.95
C LYS A 80 -20.12 -3.59 21.20
N VAL A 81 -18.92 -3.25 20.74
CA VAL A 81 -18.32 -1.91 20.90
C VAL A 81 -18.81 -0.97 19.82
N VAL A 82 -18.80 -1.40 18.56
CA VAL A 82 -19.16 -0.54 17.42
C VAL A 82 -20.65 -0.56 17.05
N LYS A 83 -21.44 -1.43 17.69
CA LYS A 83 -22.88 -1.66 17.46
C LYS A 83 -23.23 -2.08 16.03
N GLN A 84 -22.25 -2.62 15.30
CA GLN A 84 -22.38 -3.08 13.93
C GLN A 84 -21.59 -4.39 13.76
N ASN A 85 -22.17 -5.38 13.09
CA ASN A 85 -21.54 -6.69 12.89
C ASN A 85 -21.09 -6.95 11.44
N HIS A 86 -21.52 -6.15 10.47
CA HIS A 86 -21.14 -6.31 9.07
C HIS A 86 -20.92 -4.99 8.35
N PHE A 87 -20.05 -4.99 7.35
CA PHE A 87 -19.76 -3.83 6.49
C PHE A 87 -19.65 -4.26 5.03
N ALA A 88 -20.14 -3.41 4.12
CA ALA A 88 -19.91 -3.55 2.69
C ALA A 88 -18.91 -2.46 2.24
N LEU A 89 -17.69 -2.87 1.91
CA LEU A 89 -16.60 -1.97 1.55
C LEU A 89 -16.47 -1.87 0.04
N ALA A 90 -16.32 -0.66 -0.47
CA ALA A 90 -15.99 -0.36 -1.86
C ALA A 90 -14.49 -0.11 -2.01
N ARG A 91 -13.92 -0.45 -3.17
CA ARG A 91 -12.50 -0.23 -3.44
C ARG A 91 -12.22 1.29 -3.54
N LYS A 92 -11.24 1.76 -2.76
CA LYS A 92 -10.70 3.13 -2.84
C LYS A 92 -9.36 3.16 -3.55
N SER A 93 -8.52 2.16 -3.31
CA SER A 93 -7.25 1.94 -4.00
C SER A 93 -6.98 0.45 -4.13
N ASN A 94 -5.80 0.05 -4.61
CA ASN A 94 -5.41 -1.35 -4.72
C ASN A 94 -5.39 -2.08 -3.37
N GLU A 95 -5.07 -1.36 -2.30
CA GLU A 95 -4.87 -1.92 -0.96
C GLU A 95 -6.00 -1.54 0.00
N VAL A 96 -6.75 -0.49 -0.32
CA VAL A 96 -7.72 0.14 0.59
C VAL A 96 -9.14 -0.06 0.09
N TRP A 97 -9.98 -0.56 1.01
CA TRP A 97 -11.41 -0.70 0.86
C TRP A 97 -12.12 0.03 2.00
N GLU A 98 -13.21 0.73 1.69
CA GLU A 98 -13.93 1.53 2.68
C GLU A 98 -15.44 1.46 2.47
N GLY A 99 -16.18 1.46 3.57
CA GLY A 99 -17.63 1.55 3.58
C GLY A 99 -18.11 2.20 4.86
N GLN A 100 -19.25 2.89 4.77
CA GLN A 100 -19.94 3.41 5.93
C GLN A 100 -21.21 2.62 6.15
N GLN A 101 -21.45 2.21 7.39
CA GLN A 101 -22.68 1.57 7.83
C GLN A 101 -23.16 2.32 9.06
N GLU A 102 -24.34 2.94 8.96
CA GLU A 102 -24.88 3.81 10.01
C GLU A 102 -23.85 4.90 10.42
N ASP A 103 -23.48 4.95 11.69
CA ASP A 103 -22.53 5.91 12.26
C ASP A 103 -21.08 5.39 12.30
N VAL A 104 -20.77 4.28 11.61
CA VAL A 104 -19.43 3.67 11.61
C VAL A 104 -18.85 3.61 10.19
N THR A 105 -17.69 4.22 10.01
CA THR A 105 -16.86 4.04 8.81
C THR A 105 -15.85 2.92 9.07
N ALA A 106 -15.86 1.91 8.20
CA ALA A 106 -14.89 0.83 8.19
C ALA A 106 -13.92 1.01 7.03
N THR A 107 -12.63 0.99 7.34
CA THR A 107 -11.53 1.04 6.36
C THR A 107 -10.65 -0.18 6.53
N LEU A 108 -10.58 -1.02 5.51
CA LEU A 108 -9.69 -2.18 5.45
C LEU A 108 -8.49 -1.84 4.55
N THR A 109 -7.29 -1.99 5.09
CA THR A 109 -6.04 -1.76 4.37
C THR A 109 -5.22 -3.05 4.35
N ARG A 110 -4.81 -3.49 3.16
CA ARG A 110 -3.83 -4.56 3.02
C ARG A 110 -2.43 -4.01 3.28
N LEU A 111 -1.66 -4.68 4.13
CA LEU A 111 -0.29 -4.28 4.47
C LEU A 111 0.77 -5.21 3.85
N SER A 112 0.47 -6.50 3.76
CA SER A 112 1.29 -7.51 3.09
C SER A 112 0.43 -8.67 2.63
N GLU A 113 1.00 -9.74 2.07
CA GLU A 113 0.24 -10.94 1.74
C GLU A 113 -0.47 -11.58 2.95
N ASN A 114 0.06 -11.46 4.16
CA ASN A 114 -0.49 -12.13 5.34
C ASN A 114 -0.97 -11.19 6.45
N THR A 115 -0.88 -9.88 6.21
CA THR A 115 -1.26 -8.87 7.19
C THR A 115 -2.14 -7.77 6.60
N ALA A 116 -3.11 -7.33 7.40
CA ALA A 116 -4.02 -6.23 7.08
C ALA A 116 -4.35 -5.44 8.34
N GLN A 117 -5.03 -4.31 8.18
CA GLN A 117 -5.58 -3.53 9.27
C GLN A 117 -7.02 -3.16 8.95
N LEU A 118 -7.93 -3.38 9.90
CA LEU A 118 -9.28 -2.85 9.87
C LEU A 118 -9.38 -1.69 10.86
N VAL A 119 -9.75 -0.52 10.36
CA VAL A 119 -10.04 0.67 11.18
C VAL A 119 -11.55 0.86 11.21
N LEU A 120 -12.11 0.97 12.41
CA LEU A 120 -13.52 1.28 12.64
C LEU A 120 -13.58 2.65 13.33
N LEU A 121 -14.12 3.65 12.62
CA LEU A 121 -14.27 5.01 13.11
C LEU A 121 -15.75 5.32 13.29
N LYS A 122 -16.17 5.54 14.53
CA LYS A 122 -17.50 6.04 14.85
C LYS A 122 -17.59 7.54 14.57
N LYS A 123 -18.79 8.02 14.24
CA LYS A 123 -19.09 9.44 14.00
C LYS A 123 -18.80 10.35 15.20
N ASP A 124 -18.84 9.81 16.42
CA ASP A 124 -18.46 10.49 17.66
C ASP A 124 -16.93 10.65 17.83
N GLY A 125 -16.13 10.13 16.90
CA GLY A 125 -14.67 10.20 16.90
C GLY A 125 -13.99 8.99 17.56
N HIS A 126 -14.74 8.06 18.15
CA HIS A 126 -14.15 6.85 18.71
C HIS A 126 -13.57 5.96 17.60
N LYS A 127 -12.26 5.68 17.69
CA LYS A 127 -11.51 4.90 16.72
C LYS A 127 -11.05 3.58 17.33
N MET A 128 -11.31 2.48 16.63
CA MET A 128 -10.74 1.17 16.94
C MET A 128 -9.87 0.72 15.76
N GLU A 129 -8.62 0.36 16.06
CA GLU A 129 -7.72 -0.25 15.09
C GLU A 129 -7.55 -1.72 15.39
N VAL A 130 -7.78 -2.55 14.38
CA VAL A 130 -7.78 -4.00 14.50
C VAL A 130 -6.70 -4.54 13.56
N PRO A 131 -5.51 -4.92 14.07
CA PRO A 131 -4.52 -5.62 13.25
C PRO A 131 -5.08 -6.99 12.87
N LEU A 132 -4.83 -7.41 11.64
CA LEU A 132 -5.35 -8.65 11.08
C LEU A 132 -4.23 -9.51 10.51
N TYR A 133 -4.29 -10.80 10.79
CA TYR A 133 -3.39 -11.84 10.29
C TYR A 133 -4.20 -12.91 9.57
N ARG A 134 -3.68 -13.48 8.49
CA ARG A 134 -4.32 -14.60 7.79
C ARG A 134 -4.58 -15.77 8.74
N ASP A 135 -5.79 -16.33 8.69
CA ASP A 135 -6.25 -17.46 9.52
C ASP A 135 -7.07 -18.46 8.68
N ASP A 136 -6.56 -18.78 7.49
CA ASP A 136 -7.29 -19.61 6.52
C ASP A 136 -7.23 -21.11 6.86
N GLY A 137 -6.50 -21.50 7.92
CA GLY A 137 -6.22 -22.89 8.29
C GLY A 137 -5.38 -23.61 7.23
N GLU A 138 -4.08 -23.79 7.49
CA GLU A 138 -3.37 -24.95 6.94
C GLU A 138 -3.63 -26.18 7.80
#